data_AF-A0A967F775-F1
#
_entry.id   AF-A0A967F775-F1
#
_cell.length_a   1.000
_cell.length_b   1.000
_cell.length_c   1.000
_cell.angle_alpha   90.00
_cell.angle_beta   90.00
_cell.angle_gamma   90.00
#
_symmetry.space_group_name_H-M   'P 1'
#
loop_
_entity.id
_entity.type
_entity.pdbx_description
1 polymer ?
#
loop_
_entity_poly.entity_id
_entity_poly.type
_entity_poly.pdbx_seq_one_letter_code
_entity_poly.pdbx_strand_id
1 'polypeptide(L)'
;MKTFFRKLHRWLGLLMALQIIAWMGSGLYFSIFPIETIRGEHLTREAALPDPGELEGLVTPAVAWKEVSRQFDGQATLTNITLSRFDGRTWYRVSGTTEGEPFSRLVGGGNGDVMARLEREAAITAALDVLAVSA
;
A
#
# COMPACT_ATOMS: atom_id res chain seq x y z
N MET A 1 -55.80 -2.94 10.72
CA MET A 1 -54.53 -2.30 10.29
C MET A 1 -53.68 -1.75 11.44
N LYS A 2 -54.23 -1.06 12.47
CA LYS A 2 -53.46 -0.52 13.62
C LYS A 2 -52.59 -1.54 14.39
N THR A 3 -53.07 -2.77 14.56
CA THR A 3 -52.34 -3.83 15.28
C THR A 3 -51.14 -4.38 14.49
N PHE A 4 -51.20 -4.36 13.16
CA PHE A 4 -50.10 -4.75 12.28
C PHE A 4 -48.93 -3.77 12.40
N PHE A 5 -49.20 -2.46 12.32
CA PHE A 5 -48.17 -1.43 12.49
C PHE A 5 -47.48 -1.51 13.86
N ARG A 6 -48.21 -1.81 14.94
CA ARG A 6 -47.61 -2.02 16.27
C ARG A 6 -46.68 -3.24 16.32
N LYS A 7 -47.09 -4.37 15.72
CA LYS A 7 -46.24 -5.57 15.65
C LYS A 7 -45.00 -5.28 14.80
N LEU A 8 -45.19 -4.71 13.61
CA LEU A 8 -44.11 -4.37 12.70
C LEU A 8 -43.10 -3.42 13.35
N HIS A 9 -43.56 -2.32 13.96
CA HIS A 9 -42.66 -1.36 14.61
C HIS A 9 -41.85 -1.98 15.75
N ARG A 10 -42.46 -2.86 16.56
CA ARG A 10 -41.74 -3.57 17.63
C ARG A 10 -40.63 -4.47 17.07
N TRP A 11 -40.92 -5.19 15.99
CA TRP A 11 -39.94 -6.08 15.35
C TRP A 11 -38.86 -5.31 14.59
N LEU A 12 -39.23 -4.23 13.89
CA LEU A 12 -38.26 -3.35 13.22
C LEU A 12 -37.34 -2.69 14.24
N GLY A 13 -37.88 -2.20 15.36
CA GLY A 13 -37.09 -1.62 16.44
C GLY A 13 -36.11 -2.64 17.04
N LEU A 14 -36.55 -3.90 17.21
CA LEU A 14 -35.68 -4.97 17.69
C LEU A 14 -34.55 -5.28 16.69
N LEU A 15 -34.87 -5.36 15.40
CA LEU A 15 -33.89 -5.57 14.34
C LEU A 15 -32.87 -4.43 14.28
N MET A 16 -33.34 -3.18 14.38
CA MET A 16 -32.48 -2.00 14.39
C MET A 16 -31.59 -1.94 15.63
N ALA A 17 -32.13 -2.29 16.81
CA ALA A 17 -31.32 -2.36 18.04
C ALA A 17 -30.21 -3.40 17.90
N LEU A 18 -30.53 -4.59 17.38
CA LEU A 18 -29.52 -5.63 17.12
C LEU A 18 -28.47 -5.15 16.11
N GLN A 19 -28.90 -4.50 15.03
CA GLN A 19 -28.00 -3.94 14.02
C GLN A 19 -27.08 -2.87 14.61
N ILE A 20 -27.59 -1.98 15.47
CA ILE A 20 -26.79 -0.95 16.14
C ILE A 20 -25.79 -1.58 17.09
N ILE A 21 -26.17 -2.61 17.85
CA ILE A 21 -25.25 -3.34 18.73
C ILE A 21 -24.13 -4.00 17.91
N ALA A 22 -24.47 -4.68 16.80
CA ALA A 22 -23.47 -5.27 15.91
C ALA A 22 -22.55 -4.21 15.30
N TRP A 23 -23.10 -3.06 14.92
CA TRP A 23 -22.33 -1.95 14.35
C TRP A 23 -21.39 -1.30 15.38
N MET A 24 -21.89 -1.02 16.59
CA MET A 24 -21.08 -0.49 17.70
C MET A 24 -20.00 -1.50 18.11
N GLY A 25 -20.34 -2.79 18.16
CA GLY A 25 -19.40 -3.87 18.49
C GLY A 25 -18.28 -3.99 17.46
N SER A 26 -18.59 -3.84 16.16
CA SER A 26 -17.58 -3.80 15.09
C SER A 26 -16.64 -2.60 15.23
N GLY A 27 -17.19 -1.40 15.46
CA GLY A 27 -16.38 -0.21 15.70
C GLY A 27 -15.49 -0.32 16.94
N LEU A 28 -16.03 -0.88 18.03
CA LEU A 28 -15.28 -1.13 19.26
C LEU A 28 -14.18 -2.17 19.05
N TYR A 29 -14.46 -3.25 18.32
CA TYR A 29 -13.46 -4.23 17.93
C TYR A 29 -12.30 -3.54 17.19
N PHE A 30 -12.58 -2.76 16.15
CA PHE A 30 -11.51 -2.05 15.43
C PHE A 30 -10.78 -0.97 16.26
N SER A 31 -11.37 -0.48 17.34
CA SER A 31 -10.70 0.47 18.25
C SER A 31 -9.76 -0.21 19.25
N ILE A 32 -10.05 -1.46 19.65
CA ILE A 32 -9.27 -2.19 20.66
C ILE A 32 -8.18 -3.03 19.98
N PHE A 33 -8.45 -3.56 18.79
CA PHE A 33 -7.51 -4.39 18.06
C PHE A 33 -6.49 -3.51 17.32
N PRO A 34 -5.18 -3.84 17.38
CA PRO A 34 -4.15 -3.11 16.67
C PRO A 34 -4.45 -3.06 15.17
N ILE A 35 -4.43 -1.86 14.59
CA ILE A 35 -4.67 -1.68 13.15
C ILE A 35 -3.61 -2.41 12.33
N GLU A 36 -2.42 -2.59 12.90
CA GLU A 36 -1.24 -3.27 12.36
C GLU A 36 -1.50 -4.75 12.03
N THR A 37 -2.40 -5.36 12.80
CA THR A 37 -2.80 -6.76 12.61
C THR A 37 -3.81 -6.87 11.47
N ILE A 38 -4.72 -5.90 11.36
CA ILE A 38 -5.83 -5.91 10.41
C ILE A 38 -5.36 -5.56 8.99
N ARG A 39 -4.40 -4.64 8.83
CA ARG A 39 -3.85 -4.31 7.50
C ARG A 39 -2.80 -5.31 7.04
N GLY A 40 -2.39 -6.25 7.90
CA GLY A 40 -1.32 -7.18 7.58
C GLY A 40 0.05 -6.51 7.52
N GLU A 41 0.30 -5.41 8.26
CA GLU A 41 1.65 -4.86 8.38
C GLU A 41 2.63 -5.96 8.88
N HIS A 42 2.18 -6.90 9.72
CA HIS A 42 2.98 -8.07 10.13
C HIS A 42 3.34 -9.05 9.00
N LEU A 43 2.58 -9.08 7.90
CA LEU A 43 2.93 -9.83 6.69
C LEU A 43 3.88 -9.04 5.79
N THR A 44 4.03 -7.74 6.06
CA THR A 44 4.97 -6.87 5.37
C THR A 44 6.28 -6.92 6.13
N ARG A 45 7.27 -7.66 5.59
CA ARG A 45 8.62 -7.71 6.17
C ARG A 45 9.13 -6.28 6.38
N GLU A 46 9.57 -5.95 7.60
CA GLU A 46 10.25 -4.68 7.86
C GLU A 46 11.39 -4.52 6.84
N ALA A 47 11.37 -3.43 6.09
CA ALA A 47 12.38 -3.18 5.09
C ALA A 47 13.73 -3.04 5.81
N ALA A 48 14.58 -4.07 5.68
CA ALA A 48 15.92 -4.04 6.24
C ALA A 48 16.64 -2.79 5.71
N LEU A 49 17.18 -1.99 6.62
CA LEU A 49 17.89 -0.77 6.27
C LEU A 49 19.02 -1.09 5.27
N PRO A 50 19.29 -0.20 4.31
CA PRO A 50 20.42 -0.35 3.40
C PRO A 50 21.73 -0.43 4.16
N ASP A 51 22.67 -1.21 3.65
CA ASP A 51 24.04 -1.11 4.14
C ASP A 51 24.56 0.29 3.78
N PRO A 52 25.19 1.03 4.71
CA PRO A 52 25.81 2.32 4.41
C PRO A 52 26.67 2.34 3.14
N GLY A 53 27.35 1.23 2.81
CA GLY A 53 28.16 1.14 1.59
C GLY A 53 27.34 1.15 0.29
N GLU A 54 26.09 0.69 0.31
CA GLU A 54 25.19 0.78 -0.84
C GLU A 54 24.71 2.22 -1.07
N LEU A 55 24.73 3.07 -0.04
CA LEU A 55 24.26 4.45 -0.12
C LEU A 55 25.23 5.38 -0.86
N GLU A 56 26.53 5.08 -0.83
CA GLU A 56 27.58 5.91 -1.44
C GLU A 56 27.50 5.96 -2.97
N GLY A 57 26.93 4.92 -3.59
CA GLY A 57 26.74 4.82 -5.04
C GLY A 57 25.38 5.32 -5.52
N LEU A 58 24.52 5.86 -4.64
CA LEU A 58 23.16 6.24 -5.02
C LEU A 58 23.10 7.64 -5.66
N VAL A 59 22.34 7.75 -6.74
CA VAL A 59 21.89 9.03 -7.30
C VAL A 59 21.04 9.76 -6.28
N THR A 60 21.10 11.09 -6.31
CA THR A 60 20.30 11.89 -5.39
C THR A 60 18.80 11.69 -5.67
N PRO A 61 17.92 11.81 -4.64
CA PRO A 61 16.47 11.73 -4.85
C PRO A 61 15.94 12.68 -5.92
N ALA A 62 16.59 13.83 -6.12
CA ALA A 62 16.26 14.79 -7.17
C ALA A 62 16.51 14.23 -8.58
N VAL A 63 17.59 13.48 -8.78
CA VAL A 63 17.88 12.79 -10.06
C VAL A 63 16.85 11.68 -10.29
N ALA A 64 16.52 10.90 -9.26
CA ALA A 64 15.50 9.86 -9.36
C ALA A 64 14.12 10.44 -9.76
N TRP A 65 13.72 11.58 -9.18
CA TRP A 65 12.49 12.29 -9.57
C TRP A 65 12.54 12.80 -11.01
N LYS A 66 13.68 13.35 -11.44
CA LYS A 66 13.86 13.88 -12.79
C LYS A 66 13.66 12.79 -13.85
N GLU A 67 14.16 11.58 -13.63
CA GLU A 67 13.99 10.48 -14.59
C GLU A 67 12.55 9.96 -14.64
N VAL A 68 11.84 9.94 -13.50
CA VAL A 68 10.42 9.54 -13.47
C VAL A 68 9.51 10.60 -14.08
N SER A 69 9.71 11.88 -13.75
CA SER A 69 8.91 12.96 -14.32
C SER A 69 9.03 13.08 -15.84
N ARG A 70 10.18 12.71 -16.41
CA ARG A 70 10.38 12.60 -17.87
C ARG A 70 9.48 11.56 -18.53
N GLN A 71 9.09 10.50 -17.84
CA GLN A 71 8.17 9.48 -18.39
C GLN A 71 6.73 9.96 -18.50
N PHE A 72 6.38 11.04 -17.80
CA PHE A 72 5.02 11.58 -17.73
C PHE A 72 4.97 13.01 -18.27
N ASP A 73 5.91 13.39 -19.15
CA ASP A 73 5.98 14.72 -19.77
C ASP A 73 5.91 15.89 -18.77
N GLY A 74 6.40 15.68 -17.54
CA GLY A 74 6.37 16.68 -16.46
C GLY A 74 5.00 16.92 -15.82
N GLN A 75 3.96 16.16 -16.18
CA GLN A 75 2.60 16.29 -15.60
C GLN A 75 2.42 15.51 -14.29
N ALA A 76 3.43 14.73 -13.91
CA ALA A 76 3.43 13.98 -12.67
C ALA A 76 3.65 14.90 -11.46
N THR A 77 2.81 14.77 -10.44
CA THR A 77 3.00 15.40 -9.14
C THR A 77 3.65 14.42 -8.17
N LEU A 78 4.78 14.79 -7.58
CA LEU A 78 5.45 13.95 -6.60
C LEU A 78 4.65 13.90 -5.30
N THR A 79 4.38 12.69 -4.82
CA THR A 79 3.73 12.48 -3.52
C THR A 79 4.72 11.93 -2.49
N ASN A 80 5.52 10.93 -2.87
CA ASN A 80 6.44 10.28 -1.96
C ASN A 80 7.66 9.70 -2.70
N ILE A 81 8.84 9.80 -2.07
CA ILE A 81 10.04 9.09 -2.51
C ILE A 81 10.55 8.30 -1.33
N THR A 82 10.59 6.97 -1.49
CA THR A 82 11.09 6.06 -0.46
C THR A 82 12.17 5.19 -1.04
N LEU A 83 13.09 4.76 -0.19
CA LEU A 83 14.09 3.78 -0.57
C LEU A 83 13.53 2.39 -0.28
N SER A 84 13.61 1.47 -1.24
CA SER A 84 13.16 0.09 -1.08
C SER A 84 14.20 -0.88 -1.63
N ARG A 85 14.40 -2.00 -0.93
CA ARG A 85 15.26 -3.09 -1.39
C ARG A 85 14.41 -4.13 -2.12
N PHE A 86 14.81 -4.46 -3.34
CA PHE A 86 14.15 -5.48 -4.17
C PHE A 86 15.23 -6.26 -4.93
N ASP A 87 15.15 -7.60 -4.89
CA ASP A 87 16.09 -8.50 -5.56
C ASP A 87 17.56 -8.28 -5.15
N GLY A 88 17.80 -8.04 -3.85
CA GLY A 88 19.14 -7.76 -3.30
C GLY A 88 19.75 -6.42 -3.74
N ARG A 89 19.01 -5.57 -4.47
CA ARG A 89 19.45 -4.24 -4.91
C ARG A 89 18.59 -3.13 -4.29
N THR A 90 19.20 -1.96 -4.13
CA THR A 90 18.53 -0.78 -3.58
C THR A 90 17.93 0.07 -4.70
N TRP A 91 16.63 0.35 -4.59
CA TRP A 91 15.81 1.09 -5.54
C TRP A 91 15.12 2.28 -4.87
N TYR A 92 15.01 3.40 -5.57
CA TYR A 92 14.12 4.48 -5.19
C TYR A 92 12.70 4.19 -5.69
N ARG A 93 11.75 4.07 -4.78
CA ARG A 93 10.32 4.05 -5.10
C ARG A 93 9.79 5.47 -5.12
N VAL A 94 9.53 5.96 -6.32
CA VAL A 94 8.93 7.26 -6.59
C VAL A 94 7.44 7.06 -6.86
N SER A 95 6.61 7.65 -6.01
CA SER A 95 5.15 7.60 -6.14
C SER A 95 4.58 9.00 -6.32
N GLY A 96 3.58 9.10 -7.17
CA GLY A 96 2.97 10.37 -7.52
C GLY A 96 1.59 10.18 -8.11
N THR A 97 1.02 11.28 -8.58
CA THR A 97 -0.24 11.29 -9.32
C THR A 97 -0.03 11.93 -10.68
N THR A 98 -0.64 11.35 -11.72
CA THR A 98 -0.70 11.91 -13.08
C THR A 98 -2.15 11.96 -13.47
N GLU A 99 -2.67 13.15 -13.79
CA GLU A 99 -4.09 13.35 -14.13
C GLU A 99 -5.09 12.78 -13.09
N GLY A 100 -4.68 12.72 -11.82
CA GLY A 100 -5.48 12.14 -10.73
C GLY A 100 -5.30 10.63 -10.53
N GLU A 101 -4.66 9.93 -11.47
CA GLU A 101 -4.33 8.51 -11.34
C GLU A 101 -3.02 8.31 -10.57
N PRO A 102 -3.00 7.50 -9.50
CA PRO A 102 -1.79 7.23 -8.75
C PRO A 102 -0.84 6.34 -9.56
N PHE A 103 0.45 6.66 -9.53
CA PHE A 103 1.49 5.83 -10.09
C PHE A 103 2.62 5.58 -9.08
N SER A 104 3.34 4.48 -9.28
CA SER A 104 4.60 4.19 -8.61
C SER A 104 5.62 3.67 -9.61
N ARG A 105 6.87 4.10 -9.49
CA ARG A 105 8.00 3.67 -10.31
C ARG A 105 9.20 3.36 -9.42
N LEU A 106 9.91 2.29 -9.75
CA LEU A 106 11.20 1.96 -9.12
C LEU A 106 12.31 2.52 -9.99
N VAL A 107 13.24 3.24 -9.39
CA VAL A 107 14.37 3.89 -10.05
C VAL A 107 15.65 3.35 -9.44
N GLY A 108 16.56 2.89 -10.30
CA GLY A 108 17.82 2.28 -9.91
C GLY A 108 18.66 3.29 -9.14
N GLY A 109 19.21 2.82 -8.02
CA GLY A 109 20.07 3.61 -7.17
C GLY A 109 21.29 4.19 -7.90
N GLY A 110 21.97 3.41 -8.75
CA GLY A 110 23.26 3.85 -9.34
C GLY A 110 23.17 4.79 -10.53
N ASN A 111 22.27 4.52 -11.49
CA ASN A 111 22.22 5.25 -12.77
C ASN A 111 20.93 6.07 -12.96
N GLY A 112 19.96 5.98 -12.05
CA GLY A 112 18.64 6.56 -12.27
C GLY A 112 17.78 5.78 -13.29
N ASP A 113 18.18 4.56 -13.64
CA ASP A 113 17.44 3.71 -14.58
C ASP A 113 16.08 3.34 -14.00
N VAL A 114 14.99 3.71 -14.69
CA VAL A 114 13.65 3.34 -14.23
C VAL A 114 13.37 1.88 -14.59
N MET A 115 13.04 1.07 -13.59
CA MET A 115 12.65 -0.32 -13.80
C MET A 115 11.40 -0.37 -14.68
N ALA A 116 11.47 -1.13 -15.78
CA ALA A 116 10.31 -1.43 -16.59
C ALA A 116 9.23 -2.10 -15.72
N ARG A 117 7.95 -1.82 -16.01
CA ARG A 117 6.83 -2.43 -15.30
C ARG A 117 7.02 -3.95 -15.30
N LEU A 118 7.04 -4.55 -14.10
CA LEU A 118 7.07 -6.01 -13.96
C LEU A 118 5.90 -6.60 -14.76
N GLU A 119 6.21 -7.44 -15.73
CA GLU A 119 5.19 -8.23 -16.41
C GLU A 119 4.53 -9.18 -15.42
N ARG A 120 3.27 -9.51 -15.67
CA ARG A 120 2.42 -10.27 -14.74
C ARG A 120 3.08 -11.55 -14.24
N GLU A 121 3.77 -12.28 -15.12
CA GLU A 121 4.45 -13.52 -14.78
C GLU A 121 5.67 -13.29 -13.88
N ALA A 122 6.49 -12.29 -14.18
CA ALA A 122 7.62 -11.90 -13.34
C ALA A 122 7.17 -11.42 -11.95
N ALA A 123 6.05 -10.69 -11.88
CA ALA A 123 5.46 -10.23 -10.63
C ALA A 123 4.96 -11.40 -9.75
N ILE A 124 4.32 -12.41 -10.37
CA ILE A 124 3.85 -13.60 -9.66
C ILE A 124 5.03 -14.42 -9.15
N THR A 125 6.06 -14.65 -9.96
CA THR A 125 7.26 -15.38 -9.55
C THR A 125 7.98 -14.67 -8.40
N ALA A 126 8.17 -13.35 -8.48
CA ALA A 126 8.77 -12.57 -7.41
C ALA A 126 7.93 -12.62 -6.10
N ALA A 127 6.60 -12.57 -6.21
CA ALA A 127 5.73 -12.69 -5.04
C ALA A 127 5.79 -14.09 -4.41
N LEU A 128 5.84 -15.15 -5.23
CA LEU A 128 5.95 -16.53 -4.75
C LEU A 128 7.31 -16.80 -4.08
N ASP A 129 8.39 -16.24 -4.60
CA ASP A 129 9.72 -16.36 -3.99
C ASP A 129 9.76 -15.71 -2.59
N VAL A 130 9.18 -14.52 -2.46
CA VAL A 130 9.05 -13.83 -1.15
C VAL A 130 8.25 -14.67 -0.15
N LEU A 131 7.18 -15.33 -0.60
CA LEU A 131 6.36 -16.18 0.27
C LEU A 131 7.06 -17.50 0.61
N ALA A 132 7.82 -18.10 -0.31
CA ALA A 132 8.52 -19.36 -0.10
C ALA A 132 9.65 -19.24 0.94
N VAL A 133 10.31 -18.08 1.02
CA VAL A 133 11.36 -17.80 2.03
C VAL A 133 10.76 -17.53 3.43
N SER A 134 9.44 -17.40 3.55
CA SER A 134 8.74 -17.13 4.82
C SER A 134 8.08 -18.37 5.47
N ALA A 135 8.19 -19.55 4.85
CA ALA A 135 7.71 -20.83 5.37
C ALA A 135 8.85 -21.65 6.00
#